data_AF-A0A6N9QCX5-F1
#
_entry.id   AF-A0A6N9QCX5-F1
#
_cell.length_a   1.000
_cell.length_b   1.000
_cell.length_c   1.000
_cell.angle_alpha   90.00
_cell.angle_beta   90.00
_cell.angle_gamma   90.00
#
_symmetry.space_group_name_H-M   'P 1'
#
loop_
_entity.id
_entity.type
_entity.pdbx_description
1 polymer ?
#
loop_
_entity_poly.entity_id
_entity_poly.type
_entity_poly.pdbx_seq_one_letter_code
_entity_poly.pdbx_strand_id
1 'polypeptide(L)'
;MAKKYVCTDIYTVQAGDTLYAVSQRYNVDVGLLMRVNRISNPYNLRIGTRLCVPGPAEPLPDVEPDLPQDGVDMPMDPAATHVVKEGDTLYMIAKQHNVTLEALMRANPDIDPYNLRIGMEIRVPQ
;
A
#
# COMPACT_ATOMS: atom_id res chain seq x y z
N MET A 1 24.94 4.97 1.56
CA MET A 1 24.87 5.11 3.03
C MET A 1 23.60 4.41 3.51
N ALA A 2 23.62 3.68 4.62
CA ALA A 2 22.43 3.01 5.12
C ALA A 2 21.47 4.06 5.72
N LYS A 3 20.23 4.12 5.21
CA LYS A 3 19.20 5.02 5.73
C LYS A 3 18.88 4.60 7.16
N LYS A 4 19.10 5.50 8.14
CA LYS A 4 18.85 5.23 9.56
C LYS A 4 17.38 5.47 9.86
N TYR A 5 16.69 4.44 10.38
CA TYR A 5 15.29 4.53 10.78
C TYR A 5 15.19 4.53 12.31
N VAL A 6 14.31 5.36 12.85
CA VAL A 6 13.99 5.46 14.28
C VAL A 6 12.49 5.34 14.48
N CYS A 7 12.06 5.02 15.70
CA CYS A 7 10.65 5.05 16.04
C CYS A 7 10.14 6.50 16.04
N THR A 8 9.26 6.85 15.11
CA THR A 8 8.73 8.22 15.01
C THR A 8 7.28 8.33 15.49
N ASP A 9 6.52 7.24 15.43
CA ASP A 9 5.15 7.19 15.95
C ASP A 9 4.84 5.84 16.59
N ILE A 10 3.83 5.81 17.48
CA ILE A 10 3.31 4.60 18.11
C ILE A 10 1.85 4.40 17.71
N TYR A 11 1.61 3.42 16.84
CA TYR A 11 0.28 3.02 16.43
C TYR A 11 -0.27 1.91 17.31
N THR A 12 -1.52 2.03 17.76
CA THR A 12 -2.19 0.95 18.52
C THR A 12 -3.13 0.20 17.59
N VAL A 13 -2.88 -1.09 17.41
CA VAL A 13 -3.65 -1.98 16.53
C VAL A 13 -5.11 -2.00 16.96
N GLN A 14 -5.99 -1.79 15.99
CA GLN A 14 -7.44 -1.81 16.13
C GLN A 14 -8.03 -3.08 15.52
N ALA A 15 -9.31 -3.33 15.77
CA ALA A 15 -10.02 -4.46 15.17
C ALA A 15 -10.02 -4.31 13.63
N GLY A 16 -9.61 -5.37 12.93
CA GLY A 16 -9.53 -5.38 11.46
C GLY A 16 -8.20 -4.89 10.88
N ASP A 17 -7.26 -4.42 11.69
CA ASP A 17 -5.97 -3.99 11.19
C ASP A 17 -5.10 -5.15 10.72
N THR A 18 -4.34 -4.88 9.65
CA THR A 18 -3.25 -5.72 9.17
C THR A 18 -1.97 -4.90 9.17
N LEU A 19 -0.79 -5.54 9.25
CA LEU A 19 0.48 -4.82 9.11
C LEU A 19 0.58 -4.09 7.78
N TYR A 20 -0.05 -4.64 6.73
CA TYR A 20 -0.14 -3.99 5.43
C TYR A 20 -0.93 -2.68 5.49
N ALA A 21 -2.15 -2.68 6.04
CA ALA A 21 -2.96 -1.48 6.17
C ALA A 21 -2.27 -0.38 7.01
N VAL A 22 -1.60 -0.78 8.10
CA VAL A 22 -0.79 0.14 8.90
C VAL A 22 0.39 0.68 8.09
N SER A 23 1.09 -0.18 7.34
CA SER A 23 2.22 0.27 6.52
C SER A 23 1.80 1.28 5.45
N GLN A 24 0.64 1.07 4.80
CA GLN A 24 0.09 2.00 3.82
C GLN A 24 -0.25 3.35 4.46
N ARG A 25 -0.94 3.33 5.60
CA ARG A 25 -1.33 4.55 6.33
C ARG A 25 -0.13 5.44 6.68
N TYR A 26 0.99 4.81 6.99
CA TYR A 26 2.21 5.50 7.41
C TYR A 26 3.27 5.61 6.31
N ASN A 27 2.97 5.14 5.09
CA ASN A 27 3.92 5.06 3.98
C ASN A 27 5.26 4.41 4.37
N VAL A 28 5.20 3.29 5.11
CA VAL A 28 6.37 2.50 5.53
C VAL A 28 6.36 1.12 4.89
N ASP A 29 7.55 0.57 4.63
CA ASP A 29 7.70 -0.80 4.16
C ASP A 29 7.22 -1.80 5.24
N VAL A 30 6.39 -2.76 4.86
CA VAL A 30 5.89 -3.81 5.77
C VAL A 30 7.05 -4.60 6.35
N GLY A 31 8.08 -4.90 5.55
CA GLY A 31 9.27 -5.62 6.01
C GLY A 31 10.03 -4.84 7.08
N LEU A 32 10.18 -3.54 6.91
CA LEU A 32 10.77 -2.63 7.90
C LEU A 32 9.92 -2.55 9.17
N LEU A 33 8.61 -2.38 9.03
CA LEU A 33 7.66 -2.36 10.15
C LEU A 33 7.73 -3.66 10.96
N MET A 34 7.78 -4.81 10.29
CA MET A 34 7.95 -6.13 10.92
C MET A 34 9.29 -6.26 11.64
N ARG A 35 10.40 -5.91 10.99
CA ARG A 35 11.75 -5.99 11.59
C ARG A 35 11.86 -5.15 12.86
N VAL A 36 11.37 -3.91 12.81
CA VAL A 36 11.44 -2.97 13.95
C VAL A 36 10.59 -3.46 15.13
N ASN A 37 9.43 -4.04 14.86
CA ASN A 37 8.52 -4.55 15.89
C ASN A 37 8.76 -6.03 16.26
N ARG A 38 9.79 -6.66 15.69
CA ARG A 38 10.13 -8.09 15.89
C ARG A 38 8.95 -9.03 15.58
N ILE A 39 8.16 -8.69 14.55
CA ILE A 39 7.03 -9.51 14.12
C ILE A 39 7.49 -10.45 13.03
N SER A 40 7.49 -11.75 13.34
CA SER A 40 7.84 -12.80 12.37
C SER A 40 6.64 -13.29 11.56
N ASN A 41 5.43 -13.22 12.11
CA ASN A 41 4.21 -13.62 11.43
C ASN A 41 3.26 -12.41 11.28
N PRO A 42 3.06 -11.88 10.07
CA PRO A 42 2.24 -10.70 9.83
C PRO A 42 0.74 -10.94 10.09
N TYR A 43 0.30 -12.20 10.14
CA TYR A 43 -1.09 -12.57 10.40
C TYR A 43 -1.45 -12.68 11.88
N ASN A 44 -0.46 -12.60 12.79
CA ASN A 44 -0.67 -12.69 14.24
C ASN A 44 -0.71 -11.31 14.91
N LEU A 45 -1.29 -10.32 14.22
CA LEU A 45 -1.41 -8.97 14.75
C LEU A 45 -2.58 -8.90 15.73
N ARG A 46 -2.29 -8.57 17.00
CA ARG A 46 -3.31 -8.56 18.07
C ARG A 46 -3.82 -7.15 18.33
N ILE A 47 -5.13 -7.02 18.49
CA ILE A 47 -5.77 -5.77 18.91
C ILE A 47 -5.14 -5.26 20.21
N GLY A 48 -4.87 -3.96 20.30
CA GLY A 48 -4.19 -3.32 21.42
C GLY A 48 -2.66 -3.43 21.38
N THR A 49 -2.08 -4.15 20.41
CA THR A 49 -0.62 -4.16 20.22
C THR A 49 -0.14 -2.77 19.83
N ARG A 50 0.92 -2.29 20.47
CA ARG A 50 1.58 -1.03 20.11
C ARG A 50 2.67 -1.32 19.10
N LEU A 51 2.54 -0.78 17.91
CA LEU A 51 3.52 -0.84 16.84
C LEU A 51 4.32 0.45 16.81
N CYS A 52 5.64 0.30 16.89
CA CYS A 52 6.57 1.34 16.51
C CYS A 52 6.54 1.53 15.00
N VAL A 53 6.15 2.72 14.53
CA VAL A 53 6.21 3.08 13.12
C VAL A 53 7.58 3.72 12.85
N PRO A 54 8.42 3.11 12.00
CA PRO A 54 9.75 3.62 11.73
C PRO A 54 9.74 4.73 10.68
N GLY A 55 10.30 5.88 11.03
CA GLY A 55 10.59 6.99 10.13
C GLY A 55 12.09 7.28 10.04
N PRO A 56 12.54 8.10 9.08
CA PRO A 56 13.94 8.53 9.01
C PRO A 56 14.37 9.28 10.28
N ALA A 57 15.61 9.08 10.71
CA ALA A 57 16.17 9.63 11.96
C ALA A 57 16.35 11.16 11.94
N GLU A 58 16.41 11.74 10.76
CA GLU A 58 16.33 13.17 10.54
C GLU A 58 14.92 13.44 10.00
N PRO A 59 14.26 14.55 10.39
CA PRO A 59 13.11 15.02 9.63
C PRO A 59 13.56 15.03 8.18
N LEU A 60 12.83 14.34 7.31
CA LEU A 60 12.94 14.70 5.91
C LEU A 60 12.69 16.23 5.89
N PRO A 61 13.36 17.02 5.03
CA PRO A 61 12.82 18.33 4.68
C PRO A 61 11.31 18.14 4.44
N ASP A 62 10.47 19.14 4.71
CA ASP A 62 9.02 19.07 4.43
C ASP A 62 8.82 18.81 2.92
N VAL A 63 9.05 17.57 2.51
CA VAL A 63 8.56 16.96 1.32
C VAL A 63 7.17 16.61 1.80
N GLU A 64 6.25 17.57 1.63
CA GLU A 64 4.86 17.21 1.39
C GLU A 64 4.89 15.93 0.56
N PRO A 65 4.21 14.85 0.96
CA PRO A 65 4.26 13.61 0.21
C PRO A 65 4.08 13.99 -1.25
N ASP A 66 5.11 13.71 -2.05
CA ASP A 66 5.12 13.89 -3.50
C ASP A 66 4.18 12.81 -4.06
N LEU A 67 2.92 12.87 -3.61
CA LEU A 67 1.77 12.58 -4.44
C LEU A 67 2.02 13.42 -5.68
N PRO A 68 2.02 12.84 -6.87
CA PRO A 68 1.82 13.64 -8.06
C PRO A 68 0.59 14.50 -7.81
N GLN A 69 0.79 15.79 -7.55
CA GLN A 69 -0.30 16.79 -7.46
C GLN A 69 -0.76 17.22 -8.85
N ASP A 70 -0.49 16.39 -9.86
CA ASP A 70 -1.10 16.53 -11.15
C ASP A 70 -2.18 15.46 -11.24
N GLY A 71 -3.43 15.94 -11.16
CA GLY A 71 -4.49 15.31 -11.90
C GLY A 71 -4.02 15.23 -13.34
N VAL A 72 -3.51 14.07 -13.72
CA VAL A 72 -3.49 13.69 -15.12
C VAL A 72 -4.96 13.48 -15.47
N ASP A 73 -5.61 14.57 -15.89
CA ASP A 73 -6.58 14.52 -16.99
C ASP A 73 -5.82 13.92 -18.19
N MET A 74 -5.48 12.64 -18.11
CA MET A 74 -5.13 11.86 -19.27
C MET A 74 -6.46 11.50 -19.92
N PRO A 75 -6.57 11.66 -21.25
CA PRO A 75 -7.78 11.29 -21.97
C PRO A 75 -8.13 9.86 -21.56
N MET A 76 -9.41 9.62 -21.25
CA MET A 76 -9.95 8.26 -21.09
C MET A 76 -9.84 7.53 -22.44
N ASP A 77 -8.62 7.12 -22.79
CA ASP A 77 -8.38 6.08 -23.74
C ASP A 77 -9.07 4.81 -23.23
N PRO A 78 -9.53 3.92 -24.11
CA PRO A 78 -10.30 2.75 -23.70
C PRO A 78 -9.53 1.98 -22.62
N ALA A 79 -10.12 1.93 -21.42
CA ALA A 79 -9.52 1.30 -20.25
C ALA A 79 -8.99 -0.09 -20.62
N ALA A 80 -7.68 -0.28 -20.53
CA ALA A 80 -7.08 -1.58 -20.77
C ALA A 80 -7.57 -2.53 -19.66
N THR A 81 -7.98 -3.73 -20.02
CA THR A 81 -8.41 -4.73 -19.04
C THR A 81 -7.26 -5.67 -18.72
N HIS A 82 -6.98 -5.88 -17.45
CA HIS A 82 -6.07 -6.92 -16.98
C HIS A 82 -6.85 -8.11 -16.42
N VAL A 83 -6.59 -9.30 -16.96
CA VAL A 83 -7.18 -10.55 -16.44
C VAL A 83 -6.29 -11.09 -15.34
N VAL A 84 -6.81 -11.18 -14.12
CA VAL A 84 -6.11 -11.69 -12.93
C VAL A 84 -5.61 -13.11 -13.18
N LYS A 85 -4.32 -13.32 -12.99
CA LYS A 85 -3.62 -14.60 -13.05
C LYS A 85 -3.25 -15.07 -11.65
N GLU A 86 -2.79 -16.31 -11.57
CA GLU A 86 -2.28 -16.88 -10.31
C GLU A 86 -1.16 -16.00 -9.74
N GLY A 87 -1.33 -15.58 -8.48
CA GLY A 87 -0.34 -14.75 -7.77
C GLY A 87 -0.49 -13.24 -7.99
N ASP A 88 -1.45 -12.79 -8.79
CA ASP A 88 -1.70 -11.36 -8.96
C ASP A 88 -2.31 -10.72 -7.71
N THR A 89 -1.92 -9.46 -7.49
CA THR A 89 -2.53 -8.55 -6.50
C THR A 89 -2.80 -7.22 -7.20
N LEU A 90 -3.80 -6.44 -6.74
CA LEU A 90 -4.05 -5.10 -7.32
C LEU A 90 -2.80 -4.21 -7.30
N TYR A 91 -1.90 -4.38 -6.32
CA TYR A 91 -0.63 -3.67 -6.27
C TYR A 91 0.33 -4.07 -7.40
N MET A 92 0.51 -5.37 -7.64
CA MET A 92 1.37 -5.87 -8.74
C MET A 92 0.82 -5.42 -10.09
N ILE A 93 -0.50 -5.46 -10.26
CA ILE A 93 -1.20 -4.97 -11.45
C ILE A 93 -0.98 -3.46 -11.62
N ALA A 94 -1.24 -2.67 -10.57
CA ALA A 94 -1.05 -1.21 -10.61
C ALA A 94 0.39 -0.84 -10.98
N LYS A 95 1.36 -1.48 -10.33
CA LYS A 95 2.78 -1.27 -10.60
C LYS A 95 3.19 -1.70 -12.01
N GLN A 96 2.66 -2.82 -12.52
CA GLN A 96 2.95 -3.31 -13.87
C GLN A 96 2.44 -2.35 -14.95
N HIS A 97 1.29 -1.72 -14.71
CA HIS A 97 0.68 -0.76 -15.64
C HIS A 97 1.05 0.69 -15.34
N ASN A 98 1.97 0.92 -14.40
CA ASN A 98 2.45 2.25 -14.02
C ASN A 98 1.31 3.20 -13.58
N VAL A 99 0.31 2.67 -12.88
CA VAL A 99 -0.80 3.41 -12.26
C VAL A 99 -0.72 3.34 -10.73
N THR A 100 -1.38 4.26 -10.04
CA THR A 100 -1.49 4.18 -8.58
C THR A 100 -2.53 3.12 -8.19
N LEU A 101 -2.32 2.47 -7.04
CA LEU A 101 -3.32 1.53 -6.48
C LEU A 101 -4.66 2.23 -6.25
N GLU A 102 -4.63 3.49 -5.82
CA GLU A 102 -5.83 4.30 -5.62
C GLU A 102 -6.60 4.51 -6.93
N ALA A 103 -5.92 4.93 -8.01
CA ALA A 103 -6.57 5.09 -9.32
C ALA A 103 -7.16 3.77 -9.82
N LEU A 104 -6.44 2.66 -9.63
CA LEU A 104 -6.91 1.32 -9.98
C LEU A 104 -8.16 0.92 -9.17
N MET A 105 -8.20 1.18 -7.86
CA MET A 105 -9.37 0.90 -7.03
C MET A 105 -10.56 1.81 -7.37
N ARG A 106 -10.32 3.09 -7.66
CA ARG A 106 -11.37 4.03 -8.09
C ARG A 106 -12.02 3.62 -9.41
N ALA A 107 -11.23 3.06 -10.34
CA ALA A 107 -11.75 2.50 -11.60
C ALA A 107 -12.56 1.21 -11.41
N ASN A 108 -12.41 0.54 -10.26
CA ASN A 108 -13.01 -0.75 -9.95
C ASN A 108 -13.70 -0.73 -8.56
N PRO A 109 -14.73 0.12 -8.36
CA PRO A 109 -15.35 0.32 -7.05
C PRO A 109 -16.05 -0.92 -6.50
N ASP A 110 -16.40 -1.87 -7.38
CA ASP A 110 -17.11 -3.11 -7.02
C ASP A 110 -16.18 -4.29 -6.68
N ILE A 111 -14.86 -4.08 -6.74
CA ILE A 111 -13.87 -5.14 -6.50
C ILE A 111 -13.40 -5.12 -5.04
N ASP A 112 -13.49 -6.29 -4.40
CA ASP A 112 -12.86 -6.52 -3.11
C ASP A 112 -11.36 -6.82 -3.31
N PRO A 113 -10.44 -5.95 -2.84
CA PRO A 113 -9.01 -6.14 -2.99
C PRO A 113 -8.47 -7.39 -2.28
N TYR A 114 -9.22 -7.95 -1.33
CA TYR A 114 -8.86 -9.16 -0.59
C TYR A 114 -9.39 -10.45 -1.24
N ASN A 115 -10.17 -10.33 -2.33
CA ASN A 115 -10.85 -11.46 -2.97
C ASN A 115 -10.72 -11.45 -4.50
N LEU A 116 -9.50 -11.20 -4.99
CA LEU A 116 -9.17 -11.34 -6.40
C LEU A 116 -9.25 -12.81 -6.82
N ARG A 117 -10.05 -13.08 -7.86
CA ARG A 117 -10.19 -14.43 -8.43
C ARG A 117 -9.46 -14.52 -9.75
N ILE A 118 -8.79 -15.63 -10.00
CA ILE A 118 -8.18 -15.91 -11.31
C ILE A 118 -9.26 -15.82 -12.39
N GLY A 119 -8.97 -15.10 -13.48
CA GLY A 119 -9.92 -14.81 -14.56
C GLY A 119 -10.77 -13.56 -14.34
N MET A 120 -10.70 -12.92 -13.17
CA MET A 120 -11.37 -11.64 -12.91
C MET A 120 -10.76 -10.53 -13.78
N GLU A 121 -11.59 -9.66 -14.31
CA GLU A 121 -11.18 -8.52 -15.12
C GLU A 121 -11.04 -7.26 -14.27
N ILE A 122 -9.85 -6.65 -14.30
CA ILE A 122 -9.55 -5.38 -13.65
C ILE A 122 -9.43 -4.30 -14.72
N ARG A 123 -10.22 -3.23 -14.58
CA ARG A 123 -10.12 -2.05 -15.43
C ARG A 123 -8.88 -1.24 -15.02
N VAL A 124 -7.94 -1.08 -15.93
CA VAL A 124 -6.71 -0.31 -15.68
C VAL A 124 -6.89 1.08 -16.30
N PRO A 125 -6.95 2.15 -15.49
CA PRO A 125 -6.93 3.51 -16.02
C PRO A 125 -5.60 3.78 -16.73
N GLN A 126 -5.55 4.66 -17.73
CA GLN A 126 -4.29 5.08 -18.38
C GLN A 126 -3.97 6.52 -17.98
#